data_AF-A0A6A8GNQ9-F1
#
_entry.id   AF-A0A6A8GNQ9-F1
#
_cell.length_a   1.000
_cell.length_b   1.000
_cell.length_c   1.000
_cell.angle_alpha   90.00
_cell.angle_beta   90.00
_cell.angle_gamma   90.00
#
_symmetry.space_group_name_H-M   'P 1'
#
loop_
_entity.id
_entity.type
_entity.pdbx_description
1 polymer ?
#
loop_
_entity_poly.entity_id
_entity_poly.type
_entity_poly.pdbx_seq_one_letter_code
_entity_poly.pdbx_strand_id
1 'polypeptide(L)'
;MYEYQARLMNVVDGDTFDVTVDLGFRIHREIRLRLGGIDTHETHGVPKDSEEYQKGMEEKQFVETWFENVGPDEQEWPFVIRTEKTGKFGRYIAEVERKADGGILNDDLVTEFGDEIRYPE
;
A
#
# COMPACT_ATOMS: atom_id res chain seq x y z
N MET A 1 11.57 8.61 10.50
CA MET A 1 10.98 7.37 10.00
C MET A 1 10.72 6.46 11.18
N TYR A 2 9.52 5.86 11.25
CA TYR A 2 9.17 4.83 12.23
C TYR A 2 8.78 3.56 11.49
N GLU A 3 9.17 2.40 12.03
CA GLU A 3 8.89 1.09 11.44
C GLU A 3 7.94 0.30 12.32
N TYR A 4 6.94 -0.34 11.70
CA TYR A 4 5.97 -1.17 12.40
C TYR A 4 5.72 -2.46 11.64
N GLN A 5 5.44 -3.52 12.38
CA GLN A 5 4.91 -4.74 11.79
C GLN A 5 3.42 -4.54 11.48
N ALA A 6 2.97 -5.07 10.36
CA ALA A 6 1.60 -4.86 9.91
C ALA A 6 1.04 -6.06 9.15
N ARG A 7 -0.29 -6.08 9.06
CA ARG A 7 -1.05 -6.98 8.18
C ARG A 7 -2.13 -6.17 7.44
N LEU A 8 -2.37 -6.54 6.19
CA LEU A 8 -3.40 -5.93 5.36
C LEU A 8 -4.80 -6.19 5.95
N MET A 9 -5.66 -5.19 5.90
CA MET A 9 -7.10 -5.33 6.13
C MET A 9 -7.91 -5.18 4.85
N ASN A 10 -7.61 -4.16 4.05
CA ASN A 10 -8.35 -3.83 2.84
C ASN A 10 -7.50 -2.99 1.89
N VAL A 11 -7.57 -3.27 0.59
CA VAL A 11 -7.03 -2.40 -0.46
C VAL A 11 -8.12 -1.44 -0.91
N VAL A 12 -7.89 -0.14 -0.78
CA VAL A 12 -8.86 0.89 -1.19
C VAL A 12 -8.70 1.12 -2.70
N ASP A 13 -7.49 1.47 -3.11
CA ASP A 13 -7.03 1.67 -4.50
C ASP A 13 -5.54 1.30 -4.59
N GLY A 14 -4.89 1.57 -5.72
CA GLY A 14 -3.50 1.15 -6.00
C GLY A 14 -2.43 1.80 -5.12
N ASP A 15 -2.72 2.91 -4.43
CA ASP A 15 -1.76 3.59 -3.54
C ASP A 15 -2.25 3.72 -2.10
N THR A 16 -3.52 3.39 -1.83
CA THR A 16 -4.17 3.57 -0.53
C THR A 16 -4.75 2.26 0.00
N PHE A 17 -4.40 1.92 1.24
CA PHE A 17 -4.86 0.69 1.88
C PHE A 17 -4.94 0.83 3.41
N ASP A 18 -5.77 0.00 4.01
CA ASP A 18 -5.99 -0.06 5.45
C ASP A 18 -5.21 -1.25 6.03
N VAL A 19 -4.46 -1.00 7.10
CA VAL A 19 -3.65 -2.01 7.79
C VAL A 19 -3.92 -2.04 9.28
N THR A 20 -3.74 -3.20 9.89
CA THR A 20 -3.52 -3.30 11.33
C THR A 20 -2.01 -3.22 11.58
N VAL A 21 -1.57 -2.29 12.44
CA VAL A 21 -0.18 -2.17 12.88
C VAL A 21 -0.02 -2.67 14.31
N ASP A 22 1.10 -3.36 14.57
CA ASP A 22 1.52 -3.74 15.92
C ASP A 22 2.36 -2.64 16.57
N LEU A 23 1.95 -2.20 17.76
CA LEU A 23 2.67 -1.23 18.58
C LEU A 23 3.36 -1.90 19.79
N GLY A 24 3.35 -3.24 19.84
CA GLY A 24 3.80 -4.02 20.98
C GLY A 24 2.79 -4.05 22.12
N PHE A 25 3.09 -4.80 23.18
CA PHE A 25 2.23 -4.93 24.36
C PHE A 25 0.77 -5.36 24.06
N ARG A 26 0.55 -6.08 22.94
CA ARG A 26 -0.79 -6.44 22.42
C ARG A 26 -1.66 -5.22 22.10
N ILE A 27 -1.04 -4.08 21.80
CA ILE A 27 -1.70 -2.87 21.37
C ILE A 27 -1.59 -2.80 19.86
N HIS A 28 -2.73 -2.79 19.19
CA HIS A 28 -2.80 -2.65 17.75
C HIS A 28 -3.55 -1.38 17.36
N ARG A 29 -3.28 -0.87 16.16
CA ARG A 29 -4.05 0.24 15.57
C ARG A 29 -4.40 -0.07 14.13
N GLU A 30 -5.63 0.26 13.76
CA GLU A 30 -6.05 0.26 12.38
C GLU A 30 -5.81 1.65 11.81
N ILE A 31 -5.06 1.72 10.72
CA ILE A 31 -4.71 2.99 10.08
C ILE A 31 -4.82 2.85 8.56
N ARG A 32 -5.14 3.98 7.90
CA ARG A 32 -5.04 4.12 6.46
C ARG A 32 -3.67 4.66 6.08
N LEU A 33 -3.00 3.97 5.19
CA LEU A 33 -1.72 4.37 4.61
C LEU A 33 -1.91 4.82 3.17
N ARG A 34 -1.07 5.76 2.73
CA ARG A 34 -0.86 6.08 1.31
C ARG A 34 0.61 5.84 0.97
N LEU A 35 0.88 5.25 -0.18
CA LEU A 35 2.24 5.05 -0.65
C LEU A 35 2.95 6.38 -0.91
N GLY A 36 4.19 6.50 -0.46
CA GLY A 36 5.03 7.64 -0.78
C GLY A 36 5.51 7.60 -2.23
N GLY A 37 5.42 8.72 -2.94
CA GLY A 37 5.94 8.82 -4.31
C GLY A 37 5.08 8.16 -5.39
N ILE A 38 3.98 7.49 -5.01
CA ILE A 38 3.07 6.78 -5.92
C ILE A 38 1.72 7.53 -5.99
N ASP A 39 1.19 7.65 -7.20
CA ASP A 39 -0.08 8.28 -7.54
C ASP A 39 -0.81 7.41 -8.57
N THR A 40 -1.45 6.33 -8.09
CA THR A 40 -2.23 5.42 -8.93
C THR A 40 -3.54 6.06 -9.38
N HIS A 41 -4.13 5.52 -10.45
CA HIS A 41 -5.41 5.99 -10.97
C HIS A 41 -6.54 5.76 -9.95
N GLU A 42 -7.48 6.72 -9.89
CA GLU A 42 -8.58 6.69 -8.94
C GLU A 42 -9.62 5.62 -9.31
N THR A 43 -10.04 4.82 -8.33
CA THR A 43 -11.16 3.86 -8.50
C THR A 43 -12.47 4.40 -7.94
N HIS A 44 -12.42 5.50 -7.19
CA HIS A 44 -13.56 6.12 -6.54
C HIS A 44 -13.84 7.51 -7.12
N GLY A 45 -15.12 7.81 -7.36
CA GLY A 45 -15.54 9.12 -7.87
C GLY A 45 -15.39 9.31 -9.39
N VAL A 46 -14.89 8.30 -10.10
CA VAL A 46 -14.80 8.27 -11.58
C VAL A 46 -15.85 7.34 -12.20
N PRO A 47 -16.27 7.55 -13.47
CA PRO A 47 -17.18 6.65 -14.16
C PRO A 47 -16.60 5.25 -14.33
N LYS A 48 -17.38 4.20 -14.09
CA LYS A 48 -16.91 2.80 -14.16
C LYS A 48 -16.51 2.34 -15.57
N ASP A 49 -16.96 3.06 -16.58
CA ASP A 49 -16.66 2.84 -17.99
C ASP A 49 -15.50 3.70 -18.49
N SER A 50 -14.88 4.54 -17.64
CA SER A 50 -13.73 5.34 -18.02
C SER A 50 -12.45 4.49 -18.10
N GLU A 51 -11.50 4.93 -18.94
CA GLU A 51 -10.16 4.35 -19.00
C GLU A 51 -9.43 4.48 -17.66
N GLU A 52 -9.66 5.58 -16.93
CA GLU A 52 -9.08 5.82 -15.60
C GLU A 52 -9.53 4.77 -14.58
N TYR A 53 -10.84 4.46 -14.53
CA TYR A 53 -11.35 3.44 -13.62
C TYR A 53 -10.77 2.06 -13.94
N GLN A 54 -10.63 1.73 -15.23
CA GLN A 54 -10.08 0.44 -15.66
C GLN A 54 -8.62 0.30 -15.21
N LYS A 55 -7.78 1.32 -15.43
CA LYS A 55 -6.39 1.34 -14.96
C LYS A 55 -6.30 1.25 -13.43
N GLY A 56 -7.10 2.05 -12.72
CA GLY A 56 -7.11 2.02 -11.25
C GLY A 56 -7.51 0.67 -10.68
N MET A 57 -8.41 -0.05 -11.37
CA MET A 57 -8.79 -1.41 -10.98
C MET A 57 -7.66 -2.42 -11.24
N GLU A 58 -6.90 -2.28 -12.33
CA GLU A 58 -5.73 -3.12 -12.61
C GLU A 58 -4.63 -2.91 -11.56
N GLU A 59 -4.31 -1.65 -11.24
CA GLU A 59 -3.35 -1.28 -10.19
C GLU A 59 -3.80 -1.79 -8.81
N LYS A 60 -5.07 -1.61 -8.47
CA LYS A 60 -5.64 -2.16 -7.24
C LYS A 60 -5.52 -3.69 -7.18
N GLN A 61 -5.85 -4.38 -8.26
CA GLN A 61 -5.79 -5.84 -8.31
C GLN A 61 -4.35 -6.35 -8.17
N PHE A 62 -3.38 -5.64 -8.75
CA PHE A 62 -1.97 -5.92 -8.53
C PHE A 62 -1.61 -5.82 -7.05
N VAL A 63 -2.02 -4.74 -6.37
CA VAL A 63 -1.75 -4.55 -4.94
C VAL A 63 -2.41 -5.64 -4.08
N GLU A 64 -3.66 -6.00 -4.37
CA GLU A 64 -4.35 -7.12 -3.70
C GLU A 64 -3.55 -8.42 -3.84
N THR A 65 -3.14 -8.76 -5.07
CA THR A 65 -2.33 -9.95 -5.36
C THR A 65 -0.97 -9.89 -4.66
N TRP A 66 -0.34 -8.72 -4.63
CA TRP A 66 0.97 -8.51 -3.99
C TRP A 66 0.90 -8.80 -2.49
N PHE A 67 -0.18 -8.38 -1.82
CA PHE A 67 -0.43 -8.62 -0.41
C PHE A 67 -0.84 -10.06 -0.09
N GLU A 68 -1.35 -10.83 -1.06
CA GLU A 68 -1.66 -12.25 -0.88
C GLU A 68 -0.42 -13.15 -0.86
N ASN A 69 0.69 -12.70 -1.45
CA ASN A 69 1.92 -13.48 -1.60
C ASN A 69 2.77 -13.58 -0.31
N VAL A 70 2.15 -13.93 0.82
CA VAL A 70 2.84 -14.01 2.13
C VAL A 70 3.55 -15.34 2.35
N GLY A 71 4.71 -15.31 3.00
CA GLY A 71 5.49 -16.49 3.36
C GLY A 71 4.85 -17.28 4.52
N PRO A 72 5.13 -18.60 4.64
CA PRO A 72 4.48 -19.46 5.63
C PRO A 72 4.83 -19.10 7.09
N ASP A 73 6.01 -18.51 7.32
CA ASP A 73 6.55 -18.22 8.66
C ASP A 73 6.12 -16.84 9.20
N GLU A 74 5.48 -16.01 8.38
CA GLU A 74 5.23 -14.58 8.62
C GLU A 74 3.74 -14.26 8.81
N GLN A 75 2.90 -15.28 9.01
CA GLN A 75 1.43 -15.17 8.86
C GLN A 75 0.76 -14.15 9.79
N GLU A 76 1.27 -13.92 11.00
CA GLU A 76 0.63 -12.97 11.92
C GLU A 76 0.89 -11.51 11.49
N TRP A 77 2.10 -11.22 11.04
CA TRP A 77 2.56 -9.88 10.69
C TRP A 77 3.46 -9.89 9.44
N PRO A 78 2.89 -10.12 8.25
CA PRO A 78 3.66 -10.37 7.04
C PRO A 78 4.40 -9.18 6.44
N PHE A 79 4.10 -7.96 6.90
CA PHE A 79 4.64 -6.73 6.33
C PHE A 79 5.39 -5.90 7.37
N VAL A 80 6.38 -5.14 6.90
CA VAL A 80 6.98 -4.01 7.60
C VAL A 80 6.54 -2.74 6.90
N ILE A 81 5.97 -1.79 7.64
CA ILE A 81 5.63 -0.47 7.13
C ILE A 81 6.63 0.55 7.66
N ARG A 82 7.14 1.41 6.78
CA ARG A 82 8.01 2.53 7.14
C ARG A 82 7.25 3.81 6.91
N THR A 83 6.94 4.52 7.99
CA THR A 83 6.09 5.71 7.93
C THR A 83 6.89 6.99 8.14
N GLU A 84 6.51 8.00 7.37
CA GLU A 84 6.93 9.38 7.56
C GLU A 84 5.78 10.24 8.08
N LYS A 85 6.12 11.38 8.69
CA LYS A 85 5.15 12.23 9.38
C LYS A 85 4.12 12.76 8.38
N THR A 86 2.85 12.70 8.79
CA THR A 86 1.65 13.04 8.01
C THR A 86 1.80 14.34 7.22
N GLY A 87 1.55 14.28 5.91
CA GLY A 87 1.32 15.46 5.08
C GLY A 87 0.05 16.22 5.50
N LYS A 88 -0.29 17.27 4.74
CA LYS A 88 -1.39 18.23 5.02
C LYS A 88 -2.78 17.60 5.27
N PHE A 89 -2.99 16.35 4.88
CA PHE A 89 -4.29 15.66 4.91
C PHE A 89 -4.41 14.54 5.96
N GLY A 90 -3.47 14.44 6.90
CA GLY A 90 -3.58 13.55 8.06
C GLY A 90 -3.43 12.05 7.77
N ARG A 91 -3.15 11.66 6.52
CA ARG A 91 -2.78 10.29 6.14
C ARG A 91 -1.29 10.08 6.38
N TYR A 92 -0.92 8.89 6.86
CA TYR A 92 0.47 8.49 6.95
C TYR A 92 0.98 8.12 5.56
N ILE A 93 2.11 8.71 5.18
CA ILE A 93 2.84 8.32 3.98
C ILE A 93 3.74 7.15 4.37
N ALA A 94 3.71 6.08 3.58
CA ALA A 94 4.41 4.84 3.89
C ALA A 94 5.12 4.22 2.69
N GLU A 95 6.15 3.45 3.01
CA GLU A 95 6.69 2.38 2.19
C GLU A 95 6.30 1.05 2.85
N VAL A 96 6.04 0.02 2.04
CA VAL A 96 5.68 -1.32 2.53
C VAL A 96 6.66 -2.35 2.00
N GLU A 97 7.24 -3.10 2.93
CA GLU A 97 8.09 -4.26 2.63
C GLU A 97 7.36 -5.55 2.99
N ARG A 98 7.38 -6.51 2.07
CA ARG A 98 6.93 -7.89 2.30
C ARG A 98 8.09 -8.71 2.83
N LYS A 99 7.93 -9.25 4.03
CA LYS A 99 9.03 -9.96 4.70
C LYS A 99 9.38 -11.31 4.06
N ALA A 100 8.45 -11.89 3.29
CA ALA A 100 8.63 -13.17 2.63
C ALA A 100 9.83 -13.19 1.67
N ASP A 101 10.06 -12.09 0.97
CA ASP A 101 11.07 -11.96 -0.09
C ASP A 101 11.80 -10.60 -0.10
N GLY A 102 11.45 -9.69 0.80
CA GLY A 102 11.99 -8.33 0.85
C GLY A 102 11.43 -7.41 -0.25
N GLY A 103 10.36 -7.80 -0.93
CA GLY A 103 9.74 -6.98 -1.97
C GLY A 103 9.22 -5.66 -1.41
N ILE A 104 9.44 -4.57 -2.14
CA ILE A 104 8.99 -3.22 -1.78
C ILE A 104 7.83 -2.84 -2.70
N LEU A 105 6.63 -2.63 -2.13
CA LEU A 105 5.42 -2.41 -2.91
C LEU A 105 5.53 -1.21 -3.87
N ASN A 106 6.17 -0.12 -3.44
CA ASN A 106 6.40 1.06 -4.26
C ASN A 106 7.22 0.73 -5.52
N ASP A 107 8.30 -0.04 -5.36
CA ASP A 107 9.21 -0.39 -6.45
C ASP A 107 8.57 -1.43 -7.39
N ASP A 108 7.84 -2.39 -6.83
CA ASP A 108 7.14 -3.42 -7.59
C ASP A 108 6.00 -2.83 -8.42
N LEU A 109 5.27 -1.84 -7.89
CA LEU A 109 4.27 -1.08 -8.63
C LEU A 109 4.89 -0.31 -9.81
N VAL A 110 5.99 0.41 -9.59
CA VAL A 110 6.67 1.13 -10.68
C VAL A 110 7.27 0.18 -11.70
N THR A 111 7.73 -0.98 -11.27
CA THR A 111 8.25 -2.02 -12.18
C THR A 111 7.15 -2.56 -13.10
N GLU A 112 5.94 -2.74 -12.58
CA GLU A 112 4.79 -3.25 -13.34
C GLU A 112 4.15 -2.18 -14.23
N PHE A 113 3.90 -0.99 -13.68
CA PHE A 113 3.08 0.05 -14.32
C PHE A 113 3.89 1.23 -14.85
N GLY A 114 5.21 1.28 -14.68
CA GLY A 114 6.05 2.35 -15.20
C GLY A 114 6.06 3.63 -14.37
N ASP A 115 6.70 4.67 -14.89
CA ASP A 115 6.86 5.96 -14.19
C ASP A 115 5.60 6.83 -14.23
N GLU A 116 4.56 6.47 -15.00
CA GLU A 116 3.30 7.21 -15.05
C GLU A 116 2.56 7.27 -13.72
N ILE A 117 2.79 6.30 -12.83
CA ILE A 117 2.20 6.25 -11.48
C ILE A 117 3.08 6.93 -10.43
N ARG A 118 4.17 7.61 -10.83
CA ARG A 118 4.95 8.42 -9.90
C ARG A 118 4.38 9.83 -9.80
N TYR A 119 4.47 10.44 -8.61
CA TYR A 119 4.24 11.88 -8.51
C TYR A 119 5.17 12.64 -9.46
N PRO A 120 4.68 13.65 -10.19
CA PRO A 120 5.54 14.52 -10.99
C PRO A 120 6.55 15.24 -10.09
N GLU A 121 7.81 15.27 -10.53
CA GLU A 121 8.91 16.00 -9.85
C GLU A 121 8.63 17.50 -9.67
#